data_AF-D9QBC8-F1
#
_entry.id   AF-D9QBC8-F1
#
_cell.length_a   1.000
_cell.length_b   1.000
_cell.length_c   1.000
_cell.angle_alpha   90.00
_cell.angle_beta   90.00
_cell.angle_gamma   90.00
#
_symmetry.space_group_name_H-M   'P 1'
#
loop_
_entity.id
_entity.type
_entity.pdbx_description
1 polymer ?
#
loop_
_entity_poly.entity_id
_entity_poly.type
_entity_poly.pdbx_seq_one_letter_code
_entity_poly.pdbx_strand_id
1 'polypeptide(L)'
;MPLTPADVHNVAFSKPPIGKRGYNEDEVDQFLDLVEDTLAEIQEENEDLRQQIEELKAEAKQGGLSKPAMASASFAKPSVDEAAIRREIESKLKAEYDAKLADARKYSDKSSTDIAALRSELEAAKADAKKAKEEAAKAKAAAASPKMDVSKSAFAAAGAGAGIATAETHMQAAKVLGLAQEMADRLTSEAQNDSKSMLDEARSASERQIQDADVRARATLADARARADKQLADADSRSRALVEEAQKKSEQTLSEANSRAEAQVRQAEDKANALQADAERKHTEIMATVQQQQSALEKRISELRTFEREYRTRLKTLLQSQLEELESRGTTAPDEKR
;
A
#
# COMPACT_ATOMS: atom_id res chain seq x y z
N MET A 1 -15.52 -26.83 -1.35
CA MET A 1 -15.00 -26.35 -2.64
C MET A 1 -13.77 -27.16 -2.99
N PRO A 2 -13.48 -27.45 -4.27
CA PRO A 2 -12.46 -28.43 -4.62
C PRO A 2 -11.01 -27.89 -4.70
N LEU A 3 -10.76 -26.59 -4.45
CA LEU A 3 -9.41 -26.00 -4.39
C LEU A 3 -9.32 -24.94 -3.29
N THR A 4 -8.27 -25.00 -2.48
CA THR A 4 -7.89 -24.00 -1.46
C THR A 4 -6.62 -23.25 -1.89
N PRO A 5 -6.30 -22.08 -1.31
CA PRO A 5 -5.04 -21.37 -1.58
C PRO A 5 -3.83 -22.25 -1.32
N ALA A 6 -3.88 -23.04 -0.24
CA ALA A 6 -2.86 -24.04 0.07
C ALA A 6 -2.73 -25.15 -0.99
N ASP A 7 -3.81 -25.51 -1.69
CA ASP A 7 -3.75 -26.47 -2.78
C ASP A 7 -3.05 -25.87 -4.01
N VAL A 8 -3.27 -24.57 -4.30
CA VAL A 8 -2.61 -23.86 -5.40
C VAL A 8 -1.10 -23.73 -5.15
N HIS A 9 -0.72 -23.38 -3.92
CA HIS A 9 0.69 -23.25 -3.52
C HIS A 9 1.46 -24.58 -3.61
N ASN A 10 0.79 -25.72 -3.38
CA ASN A 10 1.42 -27.04 -3.38
C ASN A 10 1.33 -27.78 -4.74
N VAL A 11 0.79 -27.15 -5.78
CA VAL A 11 0.69 -27.77 -7.11
C VAL A 11 2.06 -27.85 -7.78
N ALA A 12 2.48 -29.06 -8.14
CA ALA A 12 3.69 -29.29 -8.92
C ALA A 12 3.33 -29.78 -10.33
N PHE A 13 3.75 -29.03 -11.35
CA PHE A 13 3.56 -29.42 -12.75
C PHE A 13 4.72 -30.31 -13.25
N SER A 14 4.41 -31.36 -14.02
CA SER A 14 5.42 -32.23 -14.62
C SER A 14 6.13 -31.54 -15.79
N LYS A 15 7.45 -31.70 -15.89
CA LYS A 15 8.23 -31.15 -17.02
C LYS A 15 7.74 -31.71 -18.37
N PRO A 16 7.72 -30.90 -19.44
CA PRO A 16 7.27 -31.34 -20.75
C PRO A 16 8.05 -32.57 -21.25
N PRO A 17 7.40 -33.53 -21.92
CA PRO A 17 8.08 -34.64 -22.56
C PRO A 17 9.14 -34.14 -23.56
N ILE A 18 10.27 -34.83 -23.62
CA ILE A 18 11.43 -34.45 -24.44
C ILE A 18 10.99 -34.11 -25.87
N GLY A 19 11.29 -32.90 -26.32
CA GLY A 19 10.95 -32.40 -27.67
C GLY A 19 9.68 -31.55 -27.78
N LYS A 20 8.91 -31.36 -26.70
CA LYS A 20 7.79 -30.41 -26.65
C LYS A 20 8.15 -29.18 -25.82
N ARG A 21 7.75 -27.99 -26.28
CA ARG A 21 7.92 -26.74 -25.51
C ARG A 21 6.81 -26.66 -24.47
N GLY A 22 7.18 -26.34 -23.23
CA GLY A 22 6.25 -26.07 -22.14
C GLY A 22 6.00 -24.57 -21.94
N TYR A 23 5.19 -24.26 -20.95
CA TYR A 23 5.08 -22.90 -20.40
C TYR A 23 6.37 -22.52 -19.68
N ASN A 24 6.64 -21.21 -19.59
CA ASN A 24 7.76 -20.68 -18.84
C ASN A 24 7.48 -20.85 -17.34
N GLU A 25 8.38 -21.48 -16.60
CA GLU A 25 8.22 -21.76 -15.17
C GLU A 25 8.02 -20.46 -14.39
N ASP A 26 8.82 -19.42 -14.67
CA ASP A 26 8.75 -18.13 -13.97
C ASP A 26 7.40 -17.39 -14.18
N GLU A 27 6.83 -17.47 -15.39
CA GLU A 27 5.53 -16.85 -15.71
C GLU A 27 4.37 -17.63 -15.10
N VAL A 28 4.51 -18.96 -14.98
CA VAL A 28 3.52 -19.81 -14.33
C VAL A 28 3.53 -19.57 -12.83
N ASP A 29 4.69 -19.48 -12.20
CA ASP A 29 4.83 -19.20 -10.76
C ASP A 29 4.22 -17.82 -10.41
N GLN A 30 4.53 -16.79 -11.19
CA GLN A 30 3.95 -15.45 -10.98
C GLN A 30 2.41 -15.44 -11.16
N PHE A 31 1.88 -16.27 -12.07
CA PHE A 31 0.44 -16.40 -12.25
C PHE A 31 -0.20 -17.17 -11.08
N LEU A 32 0.48 -18.19 -10.55
CA LEU A 32 0.01 -18.93 -9.38
C LEU A 32 -0.02 -18.05 -8.12
N ASP A 33 0.96 -17.18 -7.91
CA ASP A 33 0.95 -16.21 -6.80
C ASP A 33 -0.30 -15.31 -6.86
N LEU A 34 -0.62 -14.77 -8.04
CA LEU A 34 -1.82 -13.94 -8.23
C LEU A 34 -3.12 -14.74 -8.01
N VAL A 35 -3.15 -16.01 -8.43
CA VAL A 35 -4.30 -16.89 -8.20
C VAL A 35 -4.45 -17.23 -6.72
N GLU A 36 -3.35 -17.43 -5.99
CA GLU A 36 -3.34 -17.66 -4.55
C GLU A 36 -3.90 -16.45 -3.80
N ASP A 37 -3.39 -15.25 -4.09
CA ASP A 37 -3.83 -14.00 -3.48
C ASP A 37 -5.32 -13.75 -3.72
N THR A 38 -5.78 -13.87 -4.97
CA THR A 38 -7.20 -13.66 -5.31
C THR A 38 -8.11 -14.73 -4.70
N LEU A 39 -7.66 -15.98 -4.57
CA LEU A 39 -8.44 -17.03 -3.94
C LEU A 39 -8.54 -16.83 -2.42
N ALA A 40 -7.49 -16.33 -1.78
CA ALA A 40 -7.50 -15.93 -0.38
C ALA A 40 -8.44 -14.76 -0.14
N GLU A 41 -8.37 -13.71 -0.96
CA GLU A 41 -9.25 -12.54 -0.89
C GLU A 41 -10.73 -12.95 -1.06
N ILE A 42 -11.05 -13.79 -2.05
CA ILE A 42 -12.41 -14.30 -2.25
C ILE A 42 -12.89 -15.14 -1.06
N GLN A 43 -12.00 -15.88 -0.40
CA GLN A 43 -12.38 -16.67 0.77
C GLN A 43 -12.67 -15.79 1.97
N GLU A 44 -11.82 -14.79 2.24
CA GLU A 44 -12.03 -13.79 3.29
C GLU A 44 -13.33 -13.01 3.05
N GLU A 45 -13.57 -12.53 1.82
CA GLU A 45 -14.80 -11.83 1.46
C GLU A 45 -16.06 -12.71 1.63
N ASN A 46 -15.98 -14.01 1.29
CA ASN A 46 -17.09 -14.93 1.51
C ASN A 46 -17.34 -15.20 3.00
N GLU A 47 -16.28 -15.23 3.83
CA GLU A 47 -16.41 -15.38 5.28
C GLU A 47 -17.04 -14.13 5.91
N ASP A 48 -16.58 -12.95 5.52
CA ASP A 48 -17.14 -11.66 5.93
C ASP A 48 -18.60 -11.52 5.53
N LEU A 49 -18.95 -11.83 4.27
CA LEU A 49 -20.32 -11.80 3.79
C LEU A 49 -21.22 -12.79 4.55
N ARG A 50 -20.69 -13.97 4.90
CA ARG A 50 -21.43 -14.94 5.72
C ARG A 50 -21.64 -14.43 7.14
N GLN A 51 -20.65 -13.79 7.74
CA GLN A 51 -20.77 -13.18 9.07
C GLN A 51 -21.80 -12.04 9.05
N GLN A 52 -21.77 -11.18 8.03
CA GLN A 52 -22.76 -10.11 7.85
C GLN A 52 -24.17 -10.67 7.65
N ILE A 53 -24.34 -11.77 6.91
CA ILE A 53 -25.64 -12.44 6.77
C ILE A 53 -26.10 -13.03 8.11
N GLU A 54 -25.21 -13.66 8.88
CA GLU A 54 -25.51 -14.17 10.22
C GLU A 54 -25.91 -13.04 11.17
N GLU A 55 -25.20 -11.92 11.16
CA GLU A 55 -25.46 -10.73 11.96
C GLU A 55 -26.80 -10.09 11.57
N LEU A 56 -27.03 -9.80 10.29
CA LEU A 56 -28.31 -9.27 9.80
C LEU A 56 -29.48 -10.21 10.09
N LYS A 57 -29.26 -11.53 10.04
CA LYS A 57 -30.27 -12.54 10.40
C LYS A 57 -30.49 -12.61 11.91
N ALA A 58 -29.46 -12.36 12.72
CA ALA A 58 -29.57 -12.25 14.17
C ALA A 58 -30.29 -10.96 14.58
N GLU A 59 -30.01 -9.84 13.91
CA GLU A 59 -30.73 -8.57 14.04
C GLU A 59 -32.19 -8.70 13.61
N ALA A 60 -32.47 -9.39 12.50
CA ALA A 60 -33.84 -9.68 12.07
C ALA A 60 -34.58 -10.60 13.04
N LYS A 61 -33.87 -11.48 13.77
CA LYS A 61 -34.43 -12.29 14.86
C LYS A 61 -34.62 -11.51 16.16
N GLN A 62 -33.73 -10.57 16.49
CA GLN A 62 -33.87 -9.67 17.64
C GLN A 62 -34.95 -8.60 17.41
N GLY A 63 -35.19 -8.21 16.15
CA GLY A 63 -36.27 -7.32 15.74
C GLY A 63 -37.67 -7.97 15.68
N GLY A 64 -37.82 -9.23 16.10
CA GLY A 64 -39.10 -9.92 15.99
C GLY A 64 -39.38 -10.88 17.14
N LEU A 65 -40.12 -10.42 18.16
CA LEU A 65 -41.12 -11.22 18.89
C LEU A 65 -42.04 -10.34 19.77
N SER A 66 -43.24 -10.07 19.27
CA SER A 66 -44.46 -10.11 20.10
C SER A 66 -45.54 -10.94 19.37
N LYS A 67 -46.09 -11.91 20.12
CA LYS A 67 -46.91 -13.07 19.69
C LYS A 67 -48.43 -12.73 19.64
N PRO A 68 -49.33 -13.66 19.18
CA PRO A 68 -50.59 -13.37 18.48
C PRO A 68 -51.84 -13.25 19.37
N ALA A 69 -52.84 -12.47 18.96
CA ALA A 69 -54.29 -12.80 18.93
C ALA A 69 -55.19 -11.56 18.66
N MET A 70 -56.11 -11.73 17.70
CA MET A 70 -57.45 -11.11 17.53
C MET A 70 -57.64 -9.62 17.12
N ALA A 71 -58.17 -9.51 15.89
CA ALA A 71 -59.27 -8.65 15.41
C ALA A 71 -59.06 -7.14 15.08
N SER A 72 -59.07 -6.92 13.76
CA SER A 72 -59.61 -5.79 13.00
C SER A 72 -58.74 -4.55 12.73
N ALA A 73 -58.92 -4.04 11.51
CA ALA A 73 -58.38 -2.83 10.87
C ALA A 73 -57.01 -2.97 10.16
N SER A 74 -57.12 -2.95 8.83
CA SER A 74 -56.08 -2.73 7.83
C SER A 74 -55.08 -1.64 8.23
N PHE A 75 -53.82 -2.02 8.48
CA PHE A 75 -52.65 -1.14 8.41
C PHE A 75 -51.50 -1.89 7.72
N ALA A 76 -51.07 -1.33 6.58
CA ALA A 76 -49.94 -1.81 5.79
C ALA A 76 -48.65 -1.70 6.61
N LYS A 77 -47.81 -2.75 6.57
CA LYS A 77 -46.45 -2.73 7.13
C LYS A 77 -45.62 -1.62 6.47
N PRO A 78 -44.66 -0.98 7.15
CA PRO A 78 -43.56 -0.35 6.45
C PRO A 78 -42.65 -1.49 5.97
N SER A 79 -43.00 -2.10 4.84
CA SER A 79 -42.06 -2.96 4.13
C SER A 79 -40.98 -2.03 3.60
N VAL A 80 -39.80 -2.09 4.22
CA VAL A 80 -38.61 -1.52 3.64
C VAL A 80 -38.46 -2.14 2.25
N ASP A 81 -38.67 -1.36 1.20
CA ASP A 81 -38.57 -1.81 -0.19
C ASP A 81 -37.11 -2.14 -0.48
N GLU A 82 -36.70 -3.39 -0.22
CA GLU A 82 -35.35 -3.89 -0.50
C GLU A 82 -34.94 -3.63 -1.95
N ALA A 83 -35.89 -3.65 -2.89
CA ALA A 83 -35.65 -3.34 -4.29
C ALA A 83 -35.26 -1.86 -4.53
N ALA A 84 -35.76 -0.93 -3.71
CA ALA A 84 -35.37 0.48 -3.78
C ALA A 84 -33.97 0.69 -3.19
N ILE A 85 -33.68 0.05 -2.04
CA ILE A 85 -32.36 0.11 -1.40
C ILE A 85 -31.28 -0.51 -2.28
N ARG A 86 -31.54 -1.68 -2.90
CA ARG A 86 -30.60 -2.32 -3.84
C ARG A 86 -30.28 -1.42 -5.04
N ARG A 87 -31.29 -0.76 -5.63
CA ARG A 87 -31.07 0.20 -6.73
C ARG A 87 -30.25 1.41 -6.29
N GLU A 88 -30.46 1.89 -5.07
CA GLU A 88 -29.69 3.01 -4.54
C GLU A 88 -28.24 2.61 -4.28
N ILE A 89 -28.00 1.42 -3.71
CA ILE A 89 -26.66 0.86 -3.49
C ILE A 89 -25.95 0.62 -4.83
N GLU A 90 -26.61 -0.03 -5.79
CA GLU A 90 -26.03 -0.27 -7.12
C GLU A 90 -25.71 1.02 -7.86
N SER A 91 -26.51 2.08 -7.71
CA SER A 91 -26.23 3.37 -8.34
C SER A 91 -25.04 4.09 -7.68
N LYS A 92 -24.93 4.05 -6.34
CA LYS A 92 -23.77 4.56 -5.60
C LYS A 92 -22.50 3.78 -5.95
N LEU A 93 -22.59 2.46 -6.00
CA LEU A 93 -21.46 1.60 -6.34
C LEU A 93 -20.97 1.86 -7.78
N LYS A 94 -21.89 2.01 -8.75
CA LYS A 94 -21.54 2.40 -10.13
C LYS A 94 -20.86 3.77 -10.18
N ALA A 95 -21.39 4.76 -9.45
CA ALA A 95 -20.78 6.09 -9.40
C ALA A 95 -19.37 6.06 -8.79
N GLU A 96 -19.14 5.25 -7.75
CA GLU A 96 -17.81 5.07 -7.16
C GLU A 96 -16.84 4.33 -8.09
N TYR A 97 -17.30 3.30 -8.80
CA TYR A 97 -16.48 2.61 -9.81
C TYR A 97 -16.15 3.51 -11.00
N ASP A 98 -17.11 4.28 -11.50
CA ASP A 98 -16.88 5.24 -12.58
C ASP A 98 -15.90 6.34 -12.15
N ALA A 99 -15.97 6.80 -10.89
CA ALA A 99 -15.01 7.75 -10.33
C ALA A 99 -13.60 7.14 -10.23
N LYS A 100 -13.48 5.91 -9.71
CA LYS A 100 -12.20 5.18 -9.63
C LYS A 100 -11.60 4.94 -11.02
N LEU A 101 -12.42 4.57 -12.01
CA LEU A 101 -11.97 4.40 -13.40
C LEU A 101 -11.55 5.72 -14.04
N ALA A 102 -12.24 6.82 -13.75
CA ALA A 102 -11.85 8.14 -14.23
C ALA A 102 -10.51 8.59 -13.63
N ASP A 103 -10.25 8.32 -12.35
CA ASP A 103 -9.00 8.68 -11.70
C ASP A 103 -7.83 7.79 -12.14
N ALA A 104 -8.07 6.48 -12.35
CA ALA A 104 -7.10 5.58 -12.97
C ALA A 104 -6.74 6.02 -14.40
N ARG A 105 -7.73 6.45 -15.20
CA ARG A 105 -7.50 7.02 -16.54
C ARG A 105 -6.68 8.32 -16.48
N LYS A 106 -7.01 9.25 -15.59
CA LYS A 106 -6.23 10.48 -15.40
C LYS A 106 -4.79 10.19 -15.00
N TYR A 107 -4.56 9.17 -14.15
CA TYR A 107 -3.21 8.78 -13.76
C TYR A 107 -2.42 8.19 -14.95
N SER A 108 -3.07 7.33 -15.75
CA SER A 108 -2.50 6.79 -16.98
C SER A 108 -2.21 7.88 -18.01
N ASP A 109 -3.12 8.84 -18.20
CA ASP A 109 -2.95 9.95 -19.14
C ASP A 109 -1.79 10.85 -18.70
N LYS A 110 -1.71 11.21 -17.41
CA LYS A 110 -0.58 11.97 -16.83
C LYS A 110 0.75 11.23 -17.02
N SER A 111 0.78 9.94 -16.70
CA SER A 111 1.98 9.12 -16.91
C SER A 111 2.39 9.08 -18.38
N SER A 112 1.42 8.98 -19.30
CA SER A 112 1.70 9.00 -20.75
C SER A 112 2.23 10.36 -21.23
N THR A 113 1.74 11.47 -20.68
CA THR A 113 2.23 12.82 -21.00
C THR A 113 3.62 13.06 -20.45
N ASP A 114 3.91 12.58 -19.23
CA ASP A 114 5.23 12.68 -18.62
C ASP A 114 6.25 11.84 -19.41
N ILE A 115 5.87 10.64 -19.85
CA ILE A 115 6.69 9.80 -20.73
C ILE A 115 6.93 10.48 -22.08
N ALA A 116 5.93 11.15 -22.66
CA ALA A 116 6.10 11.89 -23.91
C ALA A 116 7.02 13.11 -23.75
N ALA A 117 6.91 13.84 -22.64
CA ALA A 117 7.78 14.98 -22.32
C ALA A 117 9.24 14.53 -22.14
N LEU A 118 9.47 13.47 -21.34
CA LEU A 118 10.80 12.88 -21.14
C LEU A 118 11.41 12.36 -22.44
N ARG A 119 10.60 11.78 -23.34
CA ARG A 119 11.07 11.37 -24.68
C ARG A 119 11.50 12.57 -25.53
N SER A 120 10.74 13.66 -25.50
CA SER A 120 11.10 14.90 -26.21
C SER A 120 12.39 15.51 -25.67
N GLU A 121 12.59 15.51 -24.35
CA GLU A 121 13.81 15.99 -23.71
C GLU A 121 15.03 15.12 -24.04
N LEU A 122 14.86 13.78 -24.08
CA LEU A 122 15.92 12.87 -24.50
C LEU A 122 16.33 13.07 -25.96
N GLU A 123 15.38 13.31 -26.86
CA GLU A 123 15.70 13.60 -28.27
C GLU A 123 16.39 14.96 -28.43
N ALA A 124 15.99 15.98 -27.67
CA ALA A 124 16.69 17.27 -27.63
C ALA A 124 18.13 17.12 -27.11
N ALA A 125 18.31 16.40 -25.99
CA ALA A 125 19.63 16.13 -25.42
C ALA A 125 20.53 15.32 -26.37
N LYS A 126 19.98 14.36 -27.12
CA LYS A 126 20.71 13.63 -28.17
C LYS A 126 21.11 14.54 -29.33
N ALA A 127 20.25 15.46 -29.75
CA ALA A 127 20.55 16.42 -30.81
C ALA A 127 21.69 17.37 -30.40
N ASP A 128 21.67 17.85 -29.16
CA ASP A 128 22.73 18.71 -28.62
C ASP A 128 24.05 17.95 -28.44
N ALA A 129 24.00 16.69 -27.96
CA ALA A 129 25.17 15.83 -27.89
C ALA A 129 25.77 15.53 -29.28
N LYS A 130 24.94 15.42 -30.32
CA LYS A 130 25.40 15.24 -31.70
C LYS A 130 26.08 16.51 -32.24
N LYS A 131 25.48 17.68 -32.02
CA LYS A 131 26.08 18.97 -32.39
C LYS A 131 27.42 19.20 -31.70
N ALA A 132 27.50 18.95 -30.39
CA ALA A 132 28.74 19.07 -29.62
C ALA A 132 29.83 18.12 -30.12
N LYS A 133 29.48 16.89 -30.53
CA LYS A 133 30.42 15.94 -31.15
C LYS A 133 30.91 16.40 -32.52
N GLU A 134 30.03 16.97 -33.35
CA GLU A 134 30.39 17.53 -34.66
C GLU A 134 31.29 18.77 -34.53
N GLU A 135 31.04 19.63 -33.55
CA GLU A 135 31.89 20.79 -33.23
C GLU A 135 33.26 20.35 -32.69
N ALA A 136 33.31 19.36 -31.81
CA ALA A 136 34.56 18.78 -31.31
C ALA A 136 35.37 18.10 -32.44
N ALA A 137 34.70 17.47 -33.41
CA ALA A 137 35.36 16.89 -34.59
C ALA A 137 35.93 17.97 -35.52
N LYS A 138 35.21 19.08 -35.73
CA LYS A 138 35.68 20.23 -36.50
C LYS A 138 36.87 20.92 -35.83
N ALA A 139 36.84 21.08 -34.50
CA ALA A 139 37.96 21.64 -33.73
C ALA A 139 39.22 20.75 -33.79
N LYS A 140 39.05 19.41 -33.77
CA LYS A 140 40.16 18.47 -33.96
C LYS A 140 40.73 18.48 -35.38
N ALA A 141 39.90 18.68 -36.40
CA ALA A 141 40.35 18.80 -37.79
C ALA A 141 41.12 20.12 -38.03
N ALA A 142 40.72 21.22 -37.39
CA ALA A 142 41.40 22.50 -37.48
C ALA A 142 42.78 22.52 -36.79
N ALA A 143 42.98 21.70 -35.76
CA ALA A 143 44.27 21.57 -35.07
C ALA A 143 45.29 20.67 -35.79
N ALA A 144 44.89 19.96 -36.86
CA ALA A 144 45.74 18.97 -37.55
C ALA A 144 46.51 19.52 -38.77
N SER A 145 46.63 20.85 -38.94
CA SER A 145 47.41 21.44 -40.03
C SER A 145 48.49 22.40 -39.51
N PRO A 146 49.79 22.04 -39.63
CA PRO A 146 50.85 23.03 -39.66
C PRO A 146 51.75 22.80 -40.88
N LYS A 147 51.69 23.69 -41.88
CA LYS A 147 52.84 24.00 -42.76
C LYS A 147 52.76 25.46 -43.20
N MET A 148 53.48 26.32 -42.47
CA MET A 148 53.99 27.58 -43.01
C MET A 148 55.33 27.28 -43.66
N ASP A 149 55.36 27.42 -44.98
CA ASP A 149 56.57 27.41 -45.81
C ASP A 149 57.15 28.83 -45.75
N VAL A 150 58.26 29.01 -45.02
CA VAL A 150 59.02 30.27 -45.01
C VAL A 150 60.39 30.00 -45.61
N SER A 151 60.46 30.07 -46.94
CA SER A 151 61.71 30.21 -47.67
C SER A 151 61.45 30.83 -49.04
N LYS A 152 61.56 32.15 -49.14
CA LYS A 152 62.23 32.76 -50.30
C LYS A 152 62.80 34.13 -49.99
N SER A 153 64.12 34.12 -49.89
CA SER A 153 65.11 35.18 -49.99
C SER A 153 64.68 36.47 -50.69
N ALA A 154 64.82 37.58 -49.97
CA ALA A 154 65.38 38.80 -50.54
C ALA A 154 66.87 38.57 -50.84
N PHE A 155 67.33 39.01 -52.02
CA PHE A 155 68.49 39.86 -52.27
C PHE A 155 69.05 39.58 -53.68
N ALA A 156 68.64 40.41 -54.65
CA ALA A 156 69.30 40.54 -55.93
C ALA A 156 70.28 41.71 -55.82
N ALA A 157 71.58 41.40 -55.81
CA ALA A 157 72.62 42.37 -56.14
C ALA A 157 73.86 41.62 -56.67
N ALA A 158 74.13 41.75 -57.96
CA ALA A 158 75.45 41.51 -58.54
C ALA A 158 75.59 42.38 -59.78
N GLY A 159 76.00 43.62 -59.53
CA GLY A 159 76.36 44.60 -60.56
C GLY A 159 77.50 45.46 -60.07
N ALA A 160 78.53 45.54 -60.92
CA ALA A 160 79.64 46.50 -60.98
C ALA A 160 80.93 46.22 -60.18
N GLY A 161 82.01 46.07 -60.95
CA GLY A 161 83.03 47.12 -60.97
C GLY A 161 84.25 46.89 -60.09
N ALA A 162 85.26 46.23 -60.65
CA ALA A 162 86.63 46.28 -60.14
C ALA A 162 87.19 47.72 -60.25
N GLY A 163 87.52 48.32 -59.11
CA GLY A 163 88.22 49.60 -59.01
C GLY A 163 89.12 49.59 -57.77
N ILE A 164 90.39 49.87 -57.98
CA ILE A 164 91.51 49.69 -57.02
C ILE A 164 91.26 50.52 -55.75
N ALA A 165 91.12 49.85 -54.60
CA ALA A 165 90.96 50.47 -53.29
C ALA A 165 92.30 50.54 -52.54
N THR A 166 92.60 51.70 -51.97
CA THR A 166 93.81 51.94 -51.18
C THR A 166 93.66 51.33 -49.77
N ALA A 167 94.79 51.05 -49.10
CA ALA A 167 94.84 50.37 -47.80
C ALA A 167 94.00 51.06 -46.69
N GLU A 168 93.82 52.38 -46.78
CA GLU A 168 93.01 53.17 -45.85
C GLU A 168 91.50 52.86 -45.92
N THR A 169 90.96 52.65 -47.14
CA THR A 169 89.55 52.31 -47.35
C THR A 169 89.22 50.92 -46.83
N HIS A 170 90.17 49.98 -46.95
CA HIS A 170 90.04 48.65 -46.35
C HIS A 170 90.06 48.69 -44.81
N MET A 171 90.85 49.58 -44.19
CA MET A 171 90.85 49.75 -42.73
C MET A 171 89.58 50.41 -42.20
N GLN A 172 89.04 51.42 -42.89
CA GLN A 172 87.74 52.00 -42.52
C GLN A 172 86.58 51.01 -42.73
N ALA A 173 86.59 50.26 -43.83
CA ALA A 173 85.60 49.20 -44.06
C ALA A 173 85.70 48.08 -43.01
N ALA A 174 86.91 47.65 -42.63
CA ALA A 174 87.10 46.66 -41.56
C ALA A 174 86.59 47.17 -40.20
N LYS A 175 86.78 48.46 -39.89
CA LYS A 175 86.27 49.07 -38.64
C LYS A 175 84.73 49.13 -38.63
N VAL A 176 84.11 49.48 -39.75
CA VAL A 176 82.64 49.49 -39.87
C VAL A 176 82.07 48.07 -39.83
N LEU A 177 82.73 47.09 -40.45
CA LEU A 177 82.35 45.69 -40.36
C LEU A 177 82.50 45.16 -38.93
N GLY A 178 83.55 45.54 -38.19
CA GLY A 178 83.70 45.19 -36.78
C GLY A 178 82.58 45.77 -35.90
N LEU A 179 82.23 47.05 -36.10
CA LEU A 179 81.12 47.69 -35.40
C LEU A 179 79.76 47.04 -35.77
N ALA A 180 79.58 46.68 -37.04
CA ALA A 180 78.37 46.00 -37.50
C ALA A 180 78.28 44.57 -36.96
N GLN A 181 79.39 43.85 -36.85
CA GLN A 181 79.46 42.51 -36.27
C GLN A 181 79.18 42.57 -34.76
N GLU A 182 79.77 43.52 -34.03
CA GLU A 182 79.47 43.75 -32.61
C GLU A 182 78.00 44.13 -32.38
N MET A 183 77.43 44.96 -33.24
CA MET A 183 76.01 45.32 -33.20
C MET A 183 75.10 44.11 -33.52
N ALA A 184 75.48 43.27 -34.48
CA ALA A 184 74.74 42.05 -34.81
C ALA A 184 74.78 41.04 -33.66
N ASP A 185 75.95 40.85 -33.03
CA ASP A 185 76.11 39.96 -31.88
C ASP A 185 75.31 40.48 -30.67
N ARG A 186 75.34 41.80 -30.44
CA ARG A 186 74.55 42.45 -29.38
C ARG A 186 73.05 42.31 -29.60
N LEU A 187 72.55 42.61 -30.80
CA LEU A 187 71.13 42.45 -31.14
C LEU A 187 70.69 40.99 -31.05
N THR A 188 71.56 40.05 -31.43
CA THR A 188 71.28 38.61 -31.30
C THR A 188 71.21 38.20 -29.83
N SER A 189 72.12 38.70 -28.98
CA SER A 189 72.06 38.45 -27.54
C SER A 189 70.82 39.07 -26.89
N GLU A 190 70.43 40.28 -27.28
CA GLU A 190 69.25 40.97 -26.77
C GLU A 190 67.97 40.23 -27.17
N ALA A 191 67.84 39.87 -28.45
CA ALA A 191 66.72 39.06 -28.93
C ALA A 191 66.63 37.69 -28.25
N GLN A 192 67.77 37.04 -27.97
CA GLN A 192 67.79 35.78 -27.22
C GLN A 192 67.36 35.96 -25.76
N ASN A 193 67.74 37.07 -25.12
CA ASN A 193 67.35 37.36 -23.74
C ASN A 193 65.87 37.72 -23.65
N ASP A 194 65.36 38.53 -24.58
CA ASP A 194 63.94 38.88 -24.67
C ASP A 194 63.09 37.64 -24.93
N SER A 195 63.50 36.77 -25.86
CA SER A 195 62.79 35.51 -26.12
C SER A 195 62.74 34.61 -24.89
N LYS A 196 63.85 34.47 -24.15
CA LYS A 196 63.87 33.71 -22.89
C LYS A 196 62.93 34.34 -21.86
N SER A 197 62.98 35.65 -21.68
CA SER A 197 62.09 36.36 -20.76
C SER A 197 60.62 36.15 -21.10
N MET A 198 60.26 36.25 -22.39
CA MET A 198 58.89 36.00 -22.84
C MET A 198 58.46 34.55 -22.62
N LEU A 199 59.36 33.57 -22.80
CA LEU A 199 59.06 32.16 -22.53
C LEU A 199 58.86 31.88 -21.05
N ASP A 200 59.67 32.49 -20.17
CA ASP A 200 59.55 32.31 -18.73
C ASP A 200 58.30 33.00 -18.18
N GLU A 201 57.92 34.16 -18.72
CA GLU A 201 56.66 34.83 -18.40
C GLU A 201 55.45 34.02 -18.89
N ALA A 202 55.48 33.50 -20.12
CA ALA A 202 54.42 32.65 -20.65
C ALA A 202 54.26 31.35 -19.85
N ARG A 203 55.38 30.72 -19.44
CA ARG A 203 55.37 29.55 -18.55
C ARG A 203 54.76 29.89 -17.19
N SER A 204 55.20 30.98 -16.57
CA SER A 204 54.69 31.43 -15.28
C SER A 204 53.19 31.76 -15.33
N ALA A 205 52.73 32.41 -16.40
CA ALA A 205 51.32 32.71 -16.61
C ALA A 205 50.49 31.43 -16.79
N SER A 206 50.99 30.47 -17.58
CA SER A 206 50.35 29.16 -17.75
C SER A 206 50.28 28.38 -16.44
N GLU A 207 51.35 28.35 -15.66
CA GLU A 207 51.38 27.67 -14.35
C GLU A 207 50.37 28.27 -13.38
N ARG A 208 50.29 29.61 -13.32
CA ARG A 208 49.26 30.31 -12.53
C ARG A 208 47.85 29.95 -13.00
N GLN A 209 47.61 29.94 -14.31
CA GLN A 209 46.29 29.61 -14.85
C GLN A 209 45.89 28.15 -14.53
N ILE A 210 46.83 27.20 -14.60
CA ILE A 210 46.59 25.81 -14.22
C ILE A 210 46.31 25.70 -12.72
N GLN A 211 47.09 26.36 -11.87
CA GLN A 211 46.87 26.38 -10.42
C GLN A 211 45.51 26.97 -10.05
N ASP A 212 45.12 28.10 -10.65
CA ASP A 212 43.82 28.73 -10.43
C ASP A 212 42.67 27.81 -10.88
N ALA A 213 42.84 27.13 -12.02
CA ALA A 213 41.86 26.15 -12.51
C ALA A 213 41.73 24.96 -11.55
N ASP A 214 42.85 24.43 -11.06
CA ASP A 214 42.89 23.31 -10.10
C ASP A 214 42.25 23.69 -8.76
N VAL A 215 42.54 24.88 -8.24
CA VAL A 215 41.94 25.39 -6.99
C VAL A 215 40.44 25.55 -7.17
N ARG A 216 39.98 26.14 -8.28
CA ARG A 216 38.54 26.28 -8.57
C ARG A 216 37.86 24.92 -8.72
N ALA A 217 38.47 23.97 -9.42
CA ALA A 217 37.92 22.62 -9.58
C ALA A 217 37.84 21.87 -8.25
N ARG A 218 38.85 22.00 -7.38
CA ARG A 218 38.81 21.39 -6.04
C ARG A 218 37.75 22.03 -5.15
N ALA A 219 37.60 23.35 -5.20
CA ALA A 219 36.58 24.07 -4.44
C ALA A 219 35.17 23.64 -4.88
N THR A 220 34.89 23.57 -6.18
CA THR A 220 33.56 23.15 -6.67
C THR A 220 33.25 21.70 -6.32
N LEU A 221 34.24 20.81 -6.37
CA LEU A 221 34.06 19.42 -5.94
C LEU A 221 33.83 19.30 -4.43
N ALA A 222 34.51 20.11 -3.62
CA ALA A 222 34.31 20.14 -2.17
C ALA A 222 32.91 20.66 -1.82
N ASP A 223 32.45 21.73 -2.48
CA ASP A 223 31.10 22.28 -2.28
C ASP A 223 30.02 21.30 -2.73
N ALA A 224 30.21 20.63 -3.86
CA ALA A 224 29.27 19.62 -4.35
C ALA A 224 29.17 18.43 -3.37
N ARG A 225 30.30 17.96 -2.84
CA ARG A 225 30.33 16.91 -1.82
C ARG A 225 29.63 17.35 -0.54
N ALA A 226 29.94 18.54 -0.02
CA ALA A 226 29.31 19.06 1.19
C ALA A 226 27.79 19.20 1.05
N ARG A 227 27.29 19.62 -0.13
CA ARG A 227 25.85 19.67 -0.41
C ARG A 227 25.22 18.28 -0.46
N ALA A 228 25.89 17.32 -1.09
CA ALA A 228 25.43 15.93 -1.16
C ALA A 228 25.37 15.30 0.25
N ASP A 229 26.42 15.47 1.05
CA ASP A 229 26.48 14.95 2.43
C ASP A 229 25.38 15.55 3.30
N LYS A 230 25.13 16.86 3.17
CA LYS A 230 24.03 17.51 3.86
C LYS A 230 22.66 16.96 3.42
N GLN A 231 22.45 16.78 2.12
CA GLN A 231 21.21 16.22 1.60
C GLN A 231 20.97 14.79 2.09
N LEU A 232 22.02 13.97 2.18
CA LEU A 232 21.96 12.62 2.75
C LEU A 232 21.61 12.67 4.25
N ALA A 233 22.25 13.53 5.03
CA ALA A 233 21.92 13.69 6.45
C ALA A 233 20.48 14.19 6.68
N ASP A 234 20.00 15.13 5.86
CA ASP A 234 18.62 15.62 5.90
C ASP A 234 17.63 14.51 5.49
N ALA A 235 17.98 13.67 4.52
CA ALA A 235 17.16 12.52 4.11
C ALA A 235 17.11 11.44 5.21
N ASP A 236 18.25 11.09 5.79
CA ASP A 236 18.36 10.10 6.87
C ASP A 236 17.60 10.54 8.12
N SER A 237 17.71 11.81 8.50
CA SER A 237 16.96 12.35 9.65
C SER A 237 15.46 12.33 9.43
N ARG A 238 14.98 12.70 8.24
CA ARG A 238 13.55 12.60 7.87
C ARG A 238 13.07 11.16 7.83
N SER A 239 13.87 10.24 7.31
CA SER A 239 13.55 8.81 7.27
C SER A 239 13.38 8.26 8.68
N ARG A 240 14.33 8.55 9.58
CA ARG A 240 14.25 8.14 10.99
C ARG A 240 13.05 8.73 11.70
N ALA A 241 12.79 10.02 11.52
CA ALA A 241 11.62 10.68 12.10
C ALA A 241 10.30 10.06 11.62
N LEU A 242 10.20 9.73 10.32
CA LEU A 242 9.01 9.09 9.75
C LEU A 242 8.82 7.68 10.31
N VAL A 243 9.89 6.91 10.48
CA VAL A 243 9.83 5.57 11.08
C VAL A 243 9.40 5.66 12.55
N GLU A 244 9.96 6.58 13.33
CA GLU A 244 9.56 6.79 14.72
C GLU A 244 8.10 7.25 14.85
N GLU A 245 7.64 8.13 13.98
CA GLU A 245 6.25 8.59 13.95
C GLU A 245 5.30 7.44 13.57
N ALA A 246 5.65 6.65 12.55
CA ALA A 246 4.89 5.49 12.15
C ALA A 246 4.81 4.43 13.26
N GLN A 247 5.92 4.18 13.97
CA GLN A 247 5.96 3.29 15.13
C GLN A 247 5.06 3.79 16.26
N LYS A 248 5.19 5.06 16.67
CA LYS A 248 4.34 5.65 17.71
C LYS A 248 2.86 5.60 17.35
N LYS A 249 2.53 5.93 16.10
CA LYS A 249 1.14 5.87 15.61
C LYS A 249 0.62 4.44 15.62
N SER A 250 1.44 3.47 15.22
CA SER A 250 1.09 2.05 15.28
C SER A 250 0.82 1.61 16.72
N GLU A 251 1.72 1.91 17.65
CA GLU A 251 1.54 1.60 19.09
C GLU A 251 0.28 2.25 19.65
N GLN A 252 0.01 3.50 19.30
CA GLN A 252 -1.22 4.19 19.69
C GLN A 252 -2.46 3.49 19.14
N THR A 253 -2.47 3.14 17.84
CA THR A 253 -3.61 2.43 17.25
C THR A 253 -3.84 1.06 17.87
N LEU A 254 -2.77 0.32 18.20
CA LEU A 254 -2.86 -0.96 18.90
C LEU A 254 -3.39 -0.78 20.33
N SER A 255 -2.94 0.24 21.05
CA SER A 255 -3.45 0.54 22.39
C SER A 255 -4.92 0.95 22.37
N GLU A 256 -5.33 1.77 21.39
CA GLU A 256 -6.72 2.19 21.23
C GLU A 256 -7.62 1.00 20.83
N ALA A 257 -7.15 0.16 19.90
CA ALA A 257 -7.87 -1.06 19.49
C ALA A 257 -8.02 -2.04 20.67
N ASN A 258 -6.95 -2.29 21.43
CA ASN A 258 -6.99 -3.14 22.62
C ASN A 258 -7.96 -2.60 23.67
N SER A 259 -7.94 -1.29 23.94
CA SER A 259 -8.87 -0.66 24.89
C SER A 259 -10.33 -0.81 24.45
N ARG A 260 -10.62 -0.62 23.16
CA ARG A 260 -11.96 -0.83 22.61
C ARG A 260 -12.39 -2.30 22.68
N ALA A 261 -11.49 -3.22 22.36
CA ALA A 261 -11.74 -4.66 22.45
C ALA A 261 -12.04 -5.08 23.90
N GLU A 262 -11.23 -4.64 24.87
CA GLU A 262 -11.46 -4.90 26.29
C GLU A 262 -12.80 -4.32 26.77
N ALA A 263 -13.16 -3.11 26.35
CA ALA A 263 -14.44 -2.52 26.68
C ALA A 263 -15.62 -3.31 26.08
N GLN A 264 -15.48 -3.81 24.85
CA GLN A 264 -16.51 -4.63 24.20
C GLN A 264 -16.65 -5.99 24.88
N VAL A 265 -15.55 -6.64 25.27
CA VAL A 265 -15.56 -7.89 26.03
C VAL A 265 -16.27 -7.69 27.36
N ARG A 266 -15.93 -6.65 28.13
CA ARG A 266 -16.61 -6.34 29.39
C ARG A 266 -18.11 -6.12 29.19
N GLN A 267 -18.51 -5.38 28.16
CA GLN A 267 -19.93 -5.18 27.86
C GLN A 267 -20.65 -6.48 27.49
N ALA A 268 -19.97 -7.39 26.77
CA ALA A 268 -20.53 -8.70 26.42
C ALA A 268 -20.68 -9.58 27.68
N GLU A 269 -19.67 -9.60 28.54
CA GLU A 269 -19.68 -10.31 29.82
C GLU A 269 -20.79 -9.79 30.75
N ASP A 270 -20.93 -8.47 30.88
CA ASP A 270 -22.00 -7.85 31.68
C ASP A 270 -23.39 -8.24 31.16
N LYS A 271 -23.59 -8.23 29.83
CA LYS A 271 -24.85 -8.67 29.20
C LYS A 271 -25.11 -10.16 29.43
N ALA A 272 -24.09 -11.00 29.32
CA ALA A 272 -24.21 -12.44 29.56
C ALA A 272 -24.59 -12.73 31.02
N ASN A 273 -23.93 -12.07 31.97
CA ASN A 273 -24.23 -12.18 33.40
C ASN A 273 -25.64 -11.68 33.72
N ALA A 274 -26.08 -10.57 33.12
CA ALA A 274 -27.44 -10.06 33.28
C ALA A 274 -28.49 -11.05 32.74
N LEU A 275 -28.25 -11.61 31.55
CA LEU A 275 -29.14 -12.61 30.96
C LEU A 275 -29.23 -13.88 31.82
N GLN A 276 -28.10 -14.33 32.38
CA GLN A 276 -28.07 -15.47 33.29
C GLN A 276 -28.85 -15.18 34.57
N ALA A 277 -28.63 -14.02 35.20
CA ALA A 277 -29.38 -13.63 36.39
C ALA A 277 -30.89 -13.56 36.13
N ASP A 278 -31.31 -13.04 34.97
CA ASP A 278 -32.72 -13.00 34.59
C ASP A 278 -33.30 -14.38 34.29
N ALA A 279 -32.52 -15.28 33.68
CA ALA A 279 -32.91 -16.67 33.47
C ALA A 279 -33.10 -17.42 34.81
N GLU A 280 -32.19 -17.23 35.76
CA GLU A 280 -32.26 -17.83 37.10
C GLU A 280 -33.46 -17.30 37.91
N ARG A 281 -33.76 -16.00 37.82
CA ARG A 281 -34.96 -15.40 38.42
C ARG A 281 -36.23 -16.03 37.85
N LYS A 282 -36.36 -16.05 36.53
CA LYS A 282 -37.52 -16.66 35.85
C LYS A 282 -37.67 -18.13 36.17
N HIS A 283 -36.55 -18.87 36.22
CA HIS A 283 -36.56 -20.27 36.61
C HIS A 283 -37.11 -20.45 38.02
N THR A 284 -36.64 -19.63 38.97
CA THR A 284 -37.10 -19.67 40.36
C THR A 284 -38.59 -19.34 40.47
N GLU A 285 -39.06 -18.31 39.75
CA GLU A 285 -40.48 -17.94 39.70
C GLU A 285 -41.35 -19.07 39.13
N ILE A 286 -40.95 -19.64 37.99
CA ILE A 286 -41.67 -20.76 37.36
C ILE A 286 -41.71 -21.95 38.31
N MET A 287 -40.59 -22.32 38.93
CA MET A 287 -40.55 -23.43 39.88
C MET A 287 -41.43 -23.18 41.10
N ALA A 288 -41.47 -21.96 41.62
CA ALA A 288 -42.38 -21.59 42.70
C ALA A 288 -43.85 -21.75 42.28
N THR A 289 -44.22 -21.29 41.07
CA THR A 289 -45.59 -21.46 40.57
C THR A 289 -45.97 -22.92 40.33
N VAL A 290 -45.04 -23.74 39.79
CA VAL A 290 -45.24 -25.17 39.57
C VAL A 290 -45.41 -25.90 40.90
N GLN A 291 -44.59 -25.59 41.91
CA GLN A 291 -44.75 -26.13 43.27
C GLN A 291 -46.08 -25.72 43.90
N GLN A 292 -46.52 -24.48 43.70
CA GLN A 292 -47.82 -24.02 44.18
C GLN A 292 -48.96 -24.81 43.52
N GLN A 293 -48.92 -25.01 42.20
CA GLN A 293 -49.90 -25.82 41.46
C GLN A 293 -49.88 -27.28 41.92
N GLN A 294 -48.70 -27.88 42.10
CA GLN A 294 -48.57 -29.23 42.63
C GLN A 294 -49.24 -29.35 44.01
N SER A 295 -48.94 -28.44 44.93
CA SER A 295 -49.54 -28.46 46.28
C SER A 295 -51.07 -28.27 46.26
N ALA A 296 -51.59 -27.46 45.33
CA ALA A 296 -53.03 -27.27 45.16
C ALA A 296 -53.70 -28.52 44.60
N LEU A 297 -53.08 -29.18 43.61
CA LEU A 297 -53.55 -30.45 43.07
C LEU A 297 -53.53 -31.56 44.12
N GLU A 298 -52.47 -31.65 44.93
CA GLU A 298 -52.36 -32.61 46.03
C GLU A 298 -53.47 -32.40 47.08
N LYS A 299 -53.76 -31.15 47.45
CA LYS A 299 -54.91 -30.81 48.32
C LYS A 299 -56.24 -31.22 47.68
N ARG A 300 -56.44 -30.95 46.39
CA ARG A 300 -57.67 -31.34 45.70
C ARG A 300 -57.85 -32.85 45.64
N ILE A 301 -56.78 -33.60 45.45
CA ILE A 301 -56.79 -35.07 45.48
C ILE A 301 -57.17 -35.57 46.88
N SER A 302 -56.65 -34.97 47.96
CA SER A 302 -56.99 -35.38 49.33
C SER A 302 -58.44 -35.06 49.70
N GLU A 303 -58.95 -33.90 49.26
CA GLU A 303 -60.37 -33.53 49.35
C GLU A 303 -61.26 -34.55 48.63
N LEU A 304 -60.94 -34.88 47.37
CA LEU A 304 -61.70 -35.84 46.56
C LEU A 304 -61.69 -37.24 47.18
N ARG A 305 -60.55 -37.71 47.71
CA ARG A 305 -60.47 -39.01 48.42
C ARG A 305 -61.31 -39.03 49.70
N THR A 306 -61.43 -37.90 50.37
CA THR A 306 -62.28 -37.78 51.58
C THR A 306 -63.75 -37.79 51.19
N PHE A 307 -64.12 -36.99 50.17
CA PHE A 307 -65.46 -36.99 49.60
C PHE A 307 -65.87 -38.38 49.10
N GLU A 308 -65.00 -39.11 48.42
CA GLU A 308 -65.28 -40.47 47.97
C GLU A 308 -65.56 -41.42 49.15
N ARG A 309 -64.76 -41.35 50.22
CA ARG A 309 -64.98 -42.17 51.41
C ARG A 309 -66.30 -41.84 52.10
N GLU A 310 -66.62 -40.57 52.26
CA GLU A 310 -67.89 -40.12 52.84
C GLU A 310 -69.07 -40.52 51.94
N TYR A 311 -68.95 -40.36 50.63
CA TYR A 311 -69.98 -40.72 49.65
C TYR A 311 -70.23 -42.23 49.64
N ARG A 312 -69.18 -43.06 49.60
CA ARG A 312 -69.30 -44.53 49.73
C ARG A 312 -69.98 -44.93 51.02
N THR A 313 -69.64 -44.27 52.13
CA THR A 313 -70.26 -44.54 53.44
C THR A 313 -71.75 -44.18 53.41
N ARG A 314 -72.11 -42.96 52.95
CA ARG A 314 -73.51 -42.53 52.84
C ARG A 314 -74.33 -43.42 51.89
N LEU A 315 -73.76 -43.79 50.75
CA LEU A 315 -74.42 -44.69 49.79
C LEU A 315 -74.66 -46.07 50.41
N LYS A 316 -73.67 -46.61 51.13
CA LYS A 316 -73.81 -47.88 51.85
C LYS A 316 -74.94 -47.79 52.89
N THR A 317 -74.97 -46.73 53.69
CA THR A 317 -76.03 -46.51 54.69
C THR A 317 -77.41 -46.37 54.04
N LEU A 318 -77.53 -45.63 52.92
CA LEU A 318 -78.78 -45.49 52.18
C LEU A 318 -79.27 -46.84 51.65
N LEU A 319 -78.38 -47.62 51.01
CA LEU A 319 -78.72 -48.94 50.48
C LEU A 319 -79.11 -49.91 51.59
N GLN A 320 -78.42 -49.87 52.75
CA GLN A 320 -78.79 -50.69 53.93
C GLN A 320 -80.17 -50.30 54.47
N SER A 321 -80.45 -49.01 54.61
CA SER A 321 -81.76 -48.51 55.02
C SER A 321 -82.87 -48.92 54.04
N GLN A 322 -82.63 -48.81 52.73
CA GLN A 322 -83.58 -49.27 51.72
C GLN A 322 -83.81 -50.79 51.78
N LEU A 323 -82.78 -51.57 52.12
CA LEU A 323 -82.90 -53.02 52.28
C LEU A 323 -83.74 -53.38 53.52
N GLU A 324 -83.50 -52.72 54.67
CA GLU A 324 -84.32 -52.87 55.89
C GLU A 324 -85.78 -52.46 55.67
N GLU A 325 -86.04 -51.40 54.91
CA GLU A 325 -87.40 -51.02 54.51
C GLU A 325 -88.08 -52.09 53.65
N LEU A 326 -87.34 -52.77 52.76
CA LEU A 326 -87.86 -53.87 51.96
C LEU A 326 -88.09 -55.14 52.78
N GLU A 327 -87.19 -55.48 53.71
CA GLU A 327 -87.36 -56.61 54.63
C GLU A 327 -88.54 -56.38 55.60
N SER A 328 -88.67 -55.17 56.14
CA SER A 328 -89.80 -54.80 56.99
C SER A 328 -91.14 -54.75 56.24
N ARG A 329 -91.15 -54.40 54.95
CA ARG A 329 -92.33 -54.56 54.09
C ARG A 329 -92.59 -56.02 53.71
N GLY A 330 -91.53 -56.82 53.50
CA GLY A 330 -91.63 -58.25 53.20
C GLY A 330 -92.19 -59.07 54.36
N THR A 331 -91.86 -58.72 55.61
CA THR A 331 -92.46 -59.36 56.80
C THR A 331 -93.92 -58.97 57.06
N THR A 332 -94.48 -58.04 56.26
CA THR A 332 -95.91 -57.72 56.24
C THR A 332 -96.65 -58.33 55.04
N ALA A 333 -96.05 -59.31 54.37
CA ALA A 333 -96.82 -60.23 53.52
C ALA A 333 -97.60 -61.19 54.44
N PRO A 334 -98.95 -61.27 54.35
CA PRO A 334 -99.71 -62.22 55.13
C PRO A 334 -99.28 -63.63 54.69
N ASP A 335 -98.93 -64.46 55.68
CA ASP A 335 -98.65 -65.88 55.53
C ASP A 335 -99.96 -66.56 55.05
N GLU A 336 -100.23 -66.50 53.75
CA GLU A 336 -101.38 -67.18 53.15
C GLU A 336 -101.08 -68.67 53.04
N LYS A 337 -101.77 -69.41 53.92
CA LYS A 337 -102.12 -70.84 53.89
C LYS A 337 -101.08 -71.73 54.59
N ARG A 338 -101.46 -72.46 55.64
CA ARG A 338 -102.64 -73.34 55.77
C ARG A 338 -102.86 -73.73 57.23
#